data_AF-A0A3B8ZBD6-F1
#
_entry.id   AF-A0A3B8ZBD6-F1
#
_cell.length_a   1.000
_cell.length_b   1.000
_cell.length_c   1.000
_cell.angle_alpha   90.00
_cell.angle_beta   90.00
_cell.angle_gamma   90.00
#
_symmetry.space_group_name_H-M   'P 1'
#
loop_
_entity.id
_entity.type
_entity.pdbx_description
1 polymer ?
#
loop_
_entity_poly.entity_id
_entity_poly.type
_entity_poly.pdbx_seq_one_letter_code
_entity_poly.pdbx_strand_id
1 'polypeptide(L)'
;MLLNDQKHNRRNWVAWPLALLISATPLLGASGLLLGRQGLEKTLTQLTFPVAIFWLILTSCILLSWWTGKSRNLSWAILLWLGFTLCSTAPFPNWCIDQLESQVHAFDPQSGPPLDYLMVLGGGTGIGPRRAELSAAGDRVYYAAQLFQQGRAKHL
;
A
#
# COMPACT_ATOMS: atom_id res chain seq x y z
N MET A 1 16.66 -0.62 46.93
CA MET A 1 16.87 -0.13 45.55
C MET A 1 16.52 -1.18 44.48
N LEU A 2 16.82 -2.48 44.68
CA LEU A 2 16.56 -3.58 43.72
C LEU A 2 15.08 -3.91 43.44
N LEU A 3 14.14 -3.53 44.31
CA LEU A 3 12.71 -3.83 44.15
C LEU A 3 11.99 -2.88 43.17
N ASN A 4 12.54 -1.70 42.89
CA ASN A 4 11.90 -0.72 42.01
C ASN A 4 12.15 -1.01 40.51
N ASP A 5 13.28 -1.61 40.17
CA ASP A 5 13.62 -2.03 38.79
C ASP A 5 12.74 -3.19 38.28
N GLN A 6 12.41 -4.14 39.16
CA GLN A 6 11.61 -5.31 38.81
C GLN A 6 10.16 -4.95 38.45
N LYS A 7 9.60 -3.91 39.09
CA LYS A 7 8.25 -3.42 38.80
C LYS A 7 8.17 -2.71 37.46
N HIS A 8 9.20 -1.94 37.10
CA HIS A 8 9.29 -1.29 35.79
C HIS A 8 9.46 -2.33 34.67
N ASN A 9 10.25 -3.39 34.89
CA ASN A 9 10.51 -4.43 33.90
C ASN A 9 9.27 -5.29 33.60
N ARG A 10 8.51 -5.72 34.62
CA ARG A 10 7.26 -6.48 34.41
C ARG A 10 6.17 -5.66 33.72
N ARG A 11 6.06 -4.36 34.04
CA ARG A 11 5.09 -3.48 33.39
C ARG A 11 5.40 -3.30 31.90
N ASN A 12 6.67 -3.22 31.54
CA ASN A 12 7.08 -3.10 30.14
C ASN A 12 6.82 -4.41 29.37
N TRP A 13 7.11 -5.58 29.96
CA TRP A 13 6.96 -6.88 29.29
C TRP A 13 5.52 -7.19 28.84
N VAL A 14 4.51 -6.78 29.62
CA VAL A 14 3.09 -6.95 29.26
C VAL A 14 2.56 -5.79 28.42
N ALA A 15 3.13 -4.59 28.53
CA ALA A 15 2.69 -3.42 27.77
C ALA A 15 3.00 -3.50 26.28
N TRP A 16 4.13 -4.12 25.88
CA TRP A 16 4.49 -4.33 24.48
C TRP A 16 3.47 -5.17 23.67
N PRO A 17 3.09 -6.38 24.11
CA PRO A 17 2.10 -7.18 23.39
C PRO A 17 0.71 -6.54 23.43
N LEU A 18 0.34 -5.84 24.51
CA LEU A 18 -0.92 -5.11 24.58
C LEU A 18 -0.97 -3.94 23.59
N ALA A 19 0.11 -3.16 23.47
CA ALA A 19 0.18 -2.05 22.50
C ALA A 19 0.07 -2.55 21.05
N LEU A 20 0.72 -3.68 20.74
CA LEU A 20 0.61 -4.33 19.43
C LEU A 20 -0.83 -4.78 19.14
N LEU A 21 -1.48 -5.47 20.09
CA LEU A 21 -2.85 -5.93 19.93
C LEU A 21 -3.83 -4.76 19.75
N ILE A 22 -3.67 -3.67 20.50
CA ILE A 22 -4.50 -2.45 20.39
C ILE A 22 -4.31 -1.76 19.05
N SER A 23 -3.11 -1.80 18.46
CA SER A 23 -2.86 -1.19 17.15
C SER A 23 -3.41 -2.00 15.98
N ALA A 24 -3.44 -3.34 16.08
CA ALA A 24 -3.88 -4.22 15.00
C ALA A 24 -5.41 -4.45 14.98
N THR A 25 -6.08 -4.41 16.13
CA THR A 25 -7.53 -4.68 16.24
C THR A 25 -8.42 -3.70 15.47
N PRO A 26 -8.18 -2.37 15.47
CA PRO A 26 -8.98 -1.42 14.71
C PRO A 26 -8.88 -1.65 13.20
N LEU A 27 -7.70 -2.04 12.71
CA LEU A 27 -7.45 -2.30 11.29
C LEU A 27 -8.22 -3.53 10.80
N LEU A 28 -8.20 -4.61 11.57
CA LEU A 28 -8.96 -5.83 11.26
C LEU A 28 -10.48 -5.60 11.38
N GLY A 29 -10.92 -4.84 12.39
CA GLY A 29 -12.33 -4.49 12.58
C GLY A 29 -12.87 -3.60 11.44
N ALA A 30 -12.15 -2.53 11.09
CA ALA A 30 -12.55 -1.63 10.03
C ALA A 30 -12.54 -2.31 8.65
N SER A 31 -11.52 -3.13 8.36
CA SER A 31 -11.44 -3.87 7.09
C SER A 31 -12.57 -4.91 6.95
N GLY A 32 -12.90 -5.63 8.02
CA GLY A 32 -14.02 -6.58 8.02
C GLY A 32 -15.38 -5.91 7.84
N LEU A 33 -15.59 -4.75 8.45
CA LEU A 33 -16.86 -4.02 8.35
C LEU A 33 -17.03 -3.30 7.01
N LEU A 34 -15.96 -2.70 6.45
CA LEU A 34 -16.05 -1.86 5.25
C LEU A 34 -15.86 -2.63 3.94
N LEU A 35 -15.04 -3.68 3.94
CA LEU A 35 -14.60 -4.37 2.72
C LEU A 35 -14.97 -5.86 2.72
N GLY A 36 -15.66 -6.32 3.76
CA GLY A 36 -16.10 -7.71 3.90
C GLY A 36 -14.94 -8.72 3.89
N ARG A 37 -15.23 -9.95 3.48
CA ARG A 37 -14.28 -11.07 3.52
C ARG A 37 -13.05 -10.86 2.63
N GLN A 38 -13.22 -10.25 1.46
CA GLN A 38 -12.11 -9.97 0.54
C GLN A 38 -11.16 -8.88 1.10
N GLY A 39 -11.71 -7.90 1.82
CA GLY A 39 -10.91 -6.90 2.51
C GLY A 39 -10.08 -7.46 3.65
N LEU A 40 -10.65 -8.38 4.42
CA LEU A 40 -9.93 -9.08 5.49
C LEU A 40 -8.75 -9.89 4.95
N GLU A 41 -8.95 -10.68 3.90
CA GLU A 41 -7.87 -11.48 3.29
C GLU A 41 -6.74 -10.59 2.77
N LYS A 42 -7.07 -9.47 2.12
CA LYS A 42 -6.07 -8.48 1.69
C LYS A 42 -5.33 -7.86 2.87
N THR A 43 -6.05 -7.47 3.91
CA THR A 43 -5.45 -6.83 5.10
C THR A 43 -4.55 -7.80 5.85
N LEU A 44 -4.95 -9.06 6.02
CA LEU A 44 -4.14 -10.12 6.63
C LEU A 44 -2.87 -10.42 5.81
N THR A 45 -3.01 -10.48 4.49
CA THR A 45 -1.85 -10.65 3.60
C THR A 45 -0.91 -9.45 3.74
N GLN A 46 -1.46 -8.23 3.78
CA GLN A 46 -0.68 -7.01 3.95
C GLN A 46 0.05 -6.94 5.30
N LEU A 47 -0.57 -7.44 6.36
CA LEU A 47 0.04 -7.55 7.69
C LEU A 47 1.24 -8.50 7.73
N THR A 48 1.37 -9.39 6.75
CA THR A 48 2.54 -10.27 6.61
C THR A 48 3.74 -9.52 6.00
N PHE A 49 3.51 -8.39 5.31
CA PHE A 49 4.60 -7.62 4.74
C PHE A 49 5.42 -6.91 5.83
N PRO A 50 6.76 -6.84 5.66
CA PRO A 50 7.64 -6.20 6.64
C PRO A 50 7.29 -4.72 6.88
N VAL A 51 6.75 -4.05 5.87
CA VAL A 51 6.27 -2.66 5.94
C VAL A 51 5.16 -2.50 6.98
N ALA A 52 4.18 -3.41 6.99
CA ALA A 52 3.06 -3.35 7.93
C ALA A 52 3.53 -3.66 9.37
N ILE A 53 4.45 -4.61 9.54
CA ILE A 53 5.06 -4.93 10.84
C ILE A 53 5.81 -3.71 11.38
N PHE A 54 6.62 -3.05 10.54
CA PHE A 54 7.36 -1.85 10.94
C PHE A 54 6.44 -0.71 11.35
N TRP A 55 5.34 -0.52 10.61
CA TRP A 55 4.31 0.45 10.95
C TRP A 55 3.69 0.16 12.32
N LEU A 56 3.31 -1.09 12.61
CA LEU A 56 2.75 -1.49 13.91
C LEU A 56 3.73 -1.29 15.07
N ILE A 57 5.01 -1.54 14.85
CA ILE A 57 6.06 -1.30 15.85
C ILE A 57 6.15 0.19 16.17
N LEU A 58 6.16 1.07 15.15
CA LEU A 58 6.19 2.52 15.35
C LEU A 58 4.95 3.01 16.10
N THR A 59 3.76 2.54 15.72
CA THR A 59 2.51 2.88 16.41
C THR A 59 2.52 2.41 17.87
N SER A 60 3.07 1.22 18.14
CA SER A 60 3.23 0.69 19.50
C SER A 60 4.23 1.49 20.32
N CYS A 61 5.34 1.93 19.72
CA CYS A 61 6.31 2.82 20.37
C CYS A 61 5.70 4.17 20.78
N ILE A 62 4.80 4.73 19.96
CA ILE A 62 4.05 5.94 20.29
C ILE A 62 3.13 5.69 21.49
N LEU A 63 2.33 4.63 21.46
CA LEU A 63 1.41 4.28 22.56
C LEU A 63 2.16 4.06 23.88
N LEU A 64 3.28 3.33 23.84
CA LEU A 64 4.13 3.09 25.02
C LEU A 64 4.79 4.37 25.54
N SER A 65 5.28 5.23 24.64
CA SER A 65 5.88 6.52 25.03
C SER A 65 4.84 7.46 25.65
N TRP A 66 3.60 7.40 25.15
CA TRP A 66 2.47 8.14 25.71
C TRP A 66 2.08 7.63 27.10
N TRP A 67 1.95 6.32 27.29
CA TRP A 67 1.65 5.71 28.60
C TRP A 67 2.76 5.88 29.65
N THR A 68 4.01 6.00 29.22
CA THR A 68 5.15 6.19 30.14
C THR A 68 5.50 7.65 30.41
N GLY A 69 4.82 8.61 29.76
CA GLY A 69 5.02 10.05 29.96
C GLY A 69 6.36 10.58 29.44
N LYS A 70 7.09 9.81 28.63
CA LYS A 70 8.42 10.20 28.11
C LYS A 70 8.29 11.07 26.86
N SER A 71 8.03 12.36 27.07
CA SER A 71 7.79 13.37 26.01
C SER A 71 8.84 13.38 24.89
N ARG A 72 10.14 13.33 25.22
CA ARG A 72 11.22 13.40 24.21
C ARG A 72 11.22 12.22 23.22
N ASN A 73 10.86 11.01 23.68
CA ASN A 73 10.81 9.83 22.83
C ASN A 73 9.55 9.81 21.97
N LEU A 74 8.47 10.42 22.46
CA LEU A 74 7.20 10.54 21.74
C LEU A 74 7.36 11.41 20.49
N SER A 75 8.02 12.56 20.58
CA SER A 75 8.24 13.45 19.42
C SER A 75 9.00 12.76 18.29
N TRP A 76 10.08 12.04 18.60
CA TRP A 76 10.85 11.30 17.60
C TRP A 76 10.06 10.14 17.00
N ALA A 77 9.33 9.39 17.82
CA ALA A 77 8.49 8.29 17.34
C ALA A 77 7.38 8.79 16.40
N ILE A 78 6.75 9.92 16.71
CA ILE A 78 5.74 10.56 15.86
C ILE A 78 6.36 11.05 14.54
N LEU A 79 7.53 11.70 14.58
CA LEU A 79 8.21 12.16 13.36
C LEU A 79 8.56 11.00 12.43
N LEU A 80 9.12 9.91 12.97
CA LEU A 80 9.44 8.70 12.21
C LEU A 80 8.18 8.04 11.63
N TRP A 81 7.11 7.95 12.44
CA TRP A 81 5.84 7.40 12.00
C TRP A 81 5.18 8.23 10.90
N LEU A 82 5.19 9.55 11.01
CA LEU A 82 4.68 10.46 9.98
C LEU A 82 5.50 10.36 8.70
N GLY A 83 6.83 10.42 8.80
CA GLY A 83 7.71 10.31 7.62
C GLY A 83 7.52 8.97 6.91
N PHE A 84 7.47 7.87 7.65
CA PHE A 84 7.23 6.54 7.10
C PHE A 84 5.84 6.41 6.46
N THR A 85 4.80 6.95 7.11
CA THR A 85 3.43 6.93 6.58
C THR A 85 3.32 7.75 5.30
N LEU A 86 3.90 8.96 5.26
CA LEU A 86 3.90 9.79 4.07
C LEU A 86 4.60 9.12 2.90
N CYS A 87 5.77 8.50 3.12
CA CYS A 87 6.49 7.78 2.08
C CYS A 87 5.75 6.52 1.59
N SER A 88 4.88 5.94 2.42
CA SER A 88 4.15 4.71 2.12
C SER A 88 2.74 4.93 1.58
N THR A 89 2.23 6.16 1.64
CA THR A 89 0.86 6.48 1.20
C THR A 89 0.89 6.97 -0.25
N ALA A 90 -0.05 6.49 -1.07
CA ALA A 90 -0.13 6.69 -2.52
C ALA A 90 0.24 8.08 -3.10
N PRO A 91 -0.17 9.25 -2.54
CA PRO A 91 0.09 10.53 -3.20
C PRO A 91 1.58 10.86 -3.33
N PHE A 92 2.43 10.47 -2.38
CA PHE A 92 3.85 10.80 -2.44
C PHE A 92 4.64 9.95 -3.46
N PRO A 93 4.54 8.59 -3.44
CA PRO A 93 5.12 7.76 -4.50
C PRO A 93 4.58 8.11 -5.89
N ASN A 94 3.29 8.38 -6.03
CA ASN A 94 2.71 8.76 -7.33
C ASN A 94 3.30 10.08 -7.81
N TRP A 95 3.41 11.09 -6.94
CA TRP A 95 4.07 12.34 -7.31
C TRP A 95 5.53 12.12 -7.74
N CYS A 96 6.29 11.27 -7.04
CA CYS A 96 7.64 10.92 -7.46
C CYS A 96 7.67 10.24 -8.84
N ILE A 97 6.76 9.29 -9.08
CA ILE A 97 6.62 8.61 -10.38
C ILE A 97 6.28 9.62 -11.47
N ASP A 98 5.30 10.49 -11.25
CA ASP A 98 4.90 11.52 -12.21
C ASP A 98 6.08 12.45 -12.57
N GLN A 99 6.91 12.82 -11.59
CA GLN A 99 8.11 13.62 -11.83
C GLN A 99 9.18 12.87 -12.65
N LEU A 100 9.33 11.56 -12.44
CA LEU A 100 10.21 10.71 -13.24
C LEU A 100 9.67 10.52 -14.67
N GLU A 101 8.38 10.22 -14.80
CA GLU A 101 7.72 9.98 -16.09
C GLU A 101 7.64 11.26 -16.94
N SER A 102 7.50 12.43 -16.32
CA SER A 102 7.49 13.72 -17.03
C SER A 102 8.76 14.01 -17.85
N GLN A 103 9.87 13.35 -17.51
CA GLN A 103 11.14 13.49 -18.22
C GLN A 103 11.26 12.57 -19.44
N VAL A 104 10.34 11.61 -19.58
CA VAL A 104 10.27 10.71 -20.73
C VAL A 104 9.26 11.27 -21.71
N HIS A 105 9.66 11.42 -22.97
CA HIS A 105 8.72 11.80 -24.02
C HIS A 105 7.63 10.72 -24.12
N ALA A 106 6.37 11.14 -23.98
CA ALA A 106 5.23 10.26 -24.18
C ALA A 106 5.30 9.69 -25.61
N PHE A 107 5.42 8.36 -25.70
CA PHE A 107 5.40 7.67 -26.98
C PHE A 107 3.96 7.68 -27.51
N ASP A 108 3.74 8.34 -28.65
CA ASP A 108 2.47 8.30 -29.35
C ASP A 108 2.52 7.26 -30.49
N PRO A 109 1.86 6.10 -30.34
CA PRO A 109 1.81 5.07 -31.37
C PRO A 109 1.08 5.51 -32.66
N GLN A 110 0.38 6.65 -32.66
CA GLN A 110 -0.28 7.18 -33.86
C GLN A 110 0.65 8.05 -34.73
N SER A 111 1.66 8.68 -34.12
CA SER A 111 2.61 9.55 -34.84
C SER A 111 3.79 8.80 -35.47
N GLY A 112 4.07 7.58 -35.00
CA GLY A 112 5.19 6.75 -35.45
C GLY A 112 4.86 5.74 -36.56
N PRO A 113 5.88 5.04 -37.07
CA PRO A 113 5.70 3.88 -37.95
C PRO A 113 4.95 2.74 -37.22
N PRO A 114 4.30 1.82 -37.96
CA PRO A 114 3.60 0.68 -37.37
C PRO A 114 4.54 -0.18 -36.50
N LEU A 115 4.05 -0.60 -35.35
CA LEU A 115 4.75 -1.47 -34.41
C LEU A 115 4.80 -2.90 -34.96
N ASP A 116 5.93 -3.59 -34.83
CA ASP A 116 6.03 -5.00 -35.20
C ASP A 116 5.31 -5.90 -34.18
N TYR A 117 5.34 -5.51 -32.91
CA TYR A 117 4.71 -6.21 -31.79
C TYR A 117 4.05 -5.21 -30.82
N LEU A 118 2.84 -5.53 -30.38
CA LEU A 118 2.11 -4.79 -29.36
C LEU A 118 1.76 -5.74 -28.21
N MET A 119 2.44 -5.61 -27.08
CA MET A 119 2.19 -6.44 -25.90
C MET A 119 1.33 -5.70 -24.89
N VAL A 120 0.19 -6.28 -24.53
CA VAL A 120 -0.64 -5.78 -23.44
C VAL A 120 -0.27 -6.52 -22.16
N LEU A 121 0.34 -5.81 -21.22
CA LEU A 121 0.58 -6.34 -19.87
C LEU A 121 -0.79 -6.60 -19.22
N GLY A 122 -1.00 -7.84 -18.78
CA GLY A 122 -2.31 -8.37 -18.39
C GLY A 122 -3.05 -7.55 -17.32
N GLY A 123 -4.34 -7.83 -17.19
CA GLY A 123 -5.26 -7.08 -16.34
C GLY A 123 -6.24 -6.24 -17.16
N GLY A 124 -7.05 -5.43 -16.50
CA GLY A 124 -8.02 -4.57 -17.18
C GLY A 124 -9.28 -5.27 -17.68
N THR A 125 -9.36 -6.60 -17.67
CA THR A 125 -10.56 -7.38 -17.98
C THR A 125 -11.16 -8.05 -16.75
N GLY A 126 -12.49 -8.09 -16.66
CA GLY A 126 -13.24 -8.82 -15.64
C GLY A 126 -14.16 -9.89 -16.24
N ILE A 127 -14.72 -10.74 -15.38
CA ILE A 127 -15.72 -11.72 -15.78
C ILE A 127 -17.09 -11.04 -15.74
N GLY A 128 -17.66 -10.79 -16.91
CA GLY A 128 -19.03 -10.31 -17.04
C GLY A 128 -20.04 -11.47 -17.09
N PRO A 129 -21.35 -11.18 -16.97
CA PRO A 129 -22.40 -12.22 -16.93
C PRO A 129 -22.48 -13.09 -18.18
N ARG A 130 -22.00 -12.60 -19.33
CA ARG A 130 -22.07 -13.31 -20.63
C ARG A 130 -20.72 -13.48 -21.31
N ARG A 131 -19.76 -12.60 -21.04
CA ARG A 131 -18.43 -12.58 -21.67
C ARG A 131 -17.44 -11.83 -20.79
N ALA A 132 -16.16 -11.90 -21.13
CA ALA A 132 -15.17 -11.00 -20.55
C ALA A 132 -15.56 -9.55 -20.84
N GLU A 133 -15.49 -8.70 -19.81
CA GLU A 133 -15.83 -7.28 -19.87
C GLU A 133 -14.61 -6.44 -19.50
N LEU A 134 -14.60 -5.18 -19.94
CA LEU A 134 -13.58 -4.23 -19.52
C LEU A 134 -13.87 -3.80 -18.08
N SER A 135 -12.82 -3.81 -17.26
CA SER A 135 -12.84 -3.27 -15.89
C SER A 135 -12.47 -1.78 -15.88
N ALA A 136 -12.37 -1.18 -14.69
CA ALA A 136 -11.93 0.21 -14.52
C ALA A 136 -10.57 0.53 -15.16
N ALA A 137 -9.69 -0.46 -15.32
CA ALA A 137 -8.39 -0.32 -15.99
C ALA A 137 -8.40 -0.87 -17.43
N GLY A 138 -9.57 -1.10 -18.02
CA GLY A 138 -9.75 -1.76 -19.32
C GLY A 138 -9.40 -0.89 -20.54
N ASP A 139 -9.18 0.41 -20.34
CA ASP A 139 -8.80 1.33 -21.41
C ASP A 139 -7.52 0.87 -22.14
N ARG A 140 -6.56 0.31 -21.39
CA ARG A 140 -5.33 -0.28 -21.95
C ARG A 140 -5.59 -1.43 -22.94
N VAL A 141 -6.62 -2.24 -22.68
CA VAL A 141 -7.00 -3.38 -23.54
C VAL A 141 -7.77 -2.88 -24.76
N TYR A 142 -8.69 -1.92 -24.55
CA TYR A 142 -9.45 -1.29 -25.61
C TYR A 142 -8.54 -0.55 -26.60
N TYR A 143 -7.64 0.28 -26.08
CA TYR A 143 -6.70 1.07 -26.87
C TYR A 143 -5.76 0.17 -27.68
N ALA A 144 -5.25 -0.92 -27.09
CA ALA A 144 -4.42 -1.87 -27.81
C ALA A 144 -5.19 -2.59 -28.94
N ALA A 145 -6.43 -3.01 -28.68
CA ALA A 145 -7.28 -3.60 -29.71
C ALA A 145 -7.57 -2.60 -30.85
N GLN A 146 -7.77 -1.33 -30.52
CA GLN A 146 -7.96 -0.26 -31.50
C GLN A 146 -6.72 -0.08 -32.38
N LEU A 147 -5.51 -0.04 -31.80
CA LEU A 147 -4.25 0.07 -32.55
C LEU A 147 -4.04 -1.11 -33.50
N PHE A 148 -4.32 -2.33 -33.04
CA PHE A 148 -4.22 -3.52 -33.89
C PHE A 148 -5.21 -3.49 -35.06
N GLN A 149 -6.48 -3.13 -34.81
CA GLN A 149 -7.49 -3.00 -35.88
C GLN A 149 -7.16 -1.90 -36.89
N GLN A 150 -6.48 -0.83 -36.46
CA GLN A 150 -6.00 0.24 -37.34
C GLN A 150 -4.74 -0.14 -38.14
N GLY A 151 -4.23 -1.37 -37.99
CA GLY A 151 -2.99 -1.80 -38.65
C GLY A 151 -1.74 -1.11 -38.10
N ARG A 152 -1.82 -0.47 -36.93
CA ARG A 152 -0.68 0.17 -36.25
C ARG A 152 0.20 -0.83 -35.52
N ALA A 153 -0.23 -2.08 -35.41
CA ALA A 153 0.58 -3.20 -34.94
C ALA A 153 0.42 -4.41 -35.87
N LYS A 154 1.52 -5.08 -36.21
CA LYS A 154 1.50 -6.29 -37.06
C LYS A 154 1.14 -7.55 -36.28
N HIS A 155 1.53 -7.61 -35.00
CA HIS A 155 1.30 -8.75 -34.11
C HIS A 155 0.88 -8.28 -32.71
N LEU A 156 0.06 -9.10 -32.04
CA LEU A 156 -0.33 -9.00 -30.63
C LEU A 156 0.37 -10.11 -29.82
#